data_AF-A0A5J4RMM4-F1
#
_entry.id   AF-A0A5J4RMM4-F1
#
_cell.length_a   1.000
_cell.length_b   1.000
_cell.length_c   1.000
_cell.angle_alpha   90.00
_cell.angle_beta   90.00
_cell.angle_gamma   90.00
#
_symmetry.space_group_name_H-M   'P 1'
#
loop_
_entity.id
_entity.type
_entity.pdbx_description
1 polymer ?
#
loop_
_entity_poly.entity_id
_entity_poly.type
_entity_poly.pdbx_seq_one_letter_code
_entity_poly.pdbx_strand_id
1 'polypeptide(L)'
;MNCPKCTCDKSVKSGIIKGKQRYKCKECGCNYTVELKSTAKPNSMKKQALHLYLEGLGFRSIGRLLGVSNVSVLNWIRSFGKGVGELSSESQELQMVEVDEMHSYIGSKKTTVGYGLLLIDMGKDSSTSLLAREAMKQRKNFGRE
;
A
#
# COMPACT_ATOMS: atom_id res chain seq x y z
N MET A 1 -1.43 -25.54 -21.63
CA MET A 1 -1.21 -24.22 -21.02
C MET A 1 -2.39 -23.84 -20.16
N ASN A 2 -2.15 -23.75 -18.86
CA ASN A 2 -3.16 -23.27 -17.93
C ASN A 2 -3.28 -21.75 -18.01
N CYS A 3 -4.46 -21.23 -17.70
CA CYS A 3 -4.69 -19.79 -17.71
C CYS A 3 -3.82 -19.10 -16.65
N PRO A 4 -3.02 -18.08 -17.00
CA PRO A 4 -2.19 -17.36 -16.03
C PRO A 4 -2.97 -16.60 -14.96
N LYS A 5 -4.28 -16.39 -15.15
CA LYS A 5 -5.13 -15.61 -14.24
C LYS A 5 -5.87 -16.49 -13.23
N CYS A 6 -6.44 -17.61 -13.69
CA CYS A 6 -7.30 -18.46 -12.86
C CYS A 6 -6.87 -19.93 -12.86
N THR A 7 -5.72 -20.26 -13.45
CA THR A 7 -5.14 -21.62 -13.52
C THR A 7 -6.01 -22.69 -14.19
N CYS A 8 -7.14 -22.31 -14.80
CA CYS A 8 -8.00 -23.18 -15.63
C CYS A 8 -7.19 -23.88 -16.74
N ASP A 9 -7.48 -25.14 -17.02
CA ASP A 9 -6.96 -25.89 -18.18
C ASP A 9 -7.82 -25.67 -19.44
N LYS A 10 -9.10 -25.33 -19.27
CA LYS A 10 -10.07 -25.06 -20.34
C LYS A 10 -9.75 -23.78 -21.12
N SER A 11 -9.07 -23.94 -22.25
CA SER A 11 -8.73 -22.83 -23.15
C SER A 11 -9.01 -23.15 -24.62
N VAL A 12 -9.26 -22.11 -25.42
CA VAL A 12 -9.41 -22.19 -26.88
C VAL A 12 -8.40 -21.30 -27.58
N LYS A 13 -7.98 -21.70 -28.78
CA LYS A 13 -7.14 -20.85 -29.64
C LYS A 13 -7.92 -19.59 -30.03
N SER A 14 -7.26 -18.44 -29.96
CA SER A 14 -7.85 -17.11 -30.20
C SER A 14 -6.92 -16.25 -31.06
N GLY A 15 -6.51 -16.77 -32.22
CA GLY A 15 -5.63 -16.08 -33.17
C GLY A 15 -4.14 -16.15 -32.80
N ILE A 16 -3.31 -15.43 -33.55
CA ILE A 16 -1.85 -15.40 -33.41
C ILE A 16 -1.41 -13.95 -33.22
N ILE A 17 -0.53 -13.69 -32.25
CA ILE A 17 0.06 -12.37 -32.00
C ILE A 17 1.57 -12.49 -32.00
N LYS A 18 2.25 -11.66 -32.81
CA LYS A 18 3.73 -11.63 -32.91
C LYS A 18 4.31 -13.03 -33.15
N GLY A 19 3.69 -13.80 -34.04
CA GLY A 19 4.09 -15.17 -34.36
C GLY A 19 3.81 -16.23 -33.29
N LYS A 20 3.17 -15.87 -32.17
CA LYS A 20 2.83 -16.80 -31.08
C LYS A 20 1.33 -17.03 -30.99
N GLN A 21 0.93 -18.28 -30.76
CA GLN A 21 -0.47 -18.65 -30.56
C GLN A 21 -1.05 -17.95 -29.32
N ARG A 22 -2.16 -17.23 -29.50
CA ARG A 22 -2.96 -16.66 -28.41
C ARG A 22 -4.07 -17.66 -28.05
N TYR A 23 -4.36 -17.74 -26.76
CA TYR A 23 -5.41 -18.57 -26.16
C TYR A 23 -6.37 -17.68 -25.38
N LYS A 24 -7.62 -18.14 -25.24
CA LYS A 24 -8.67 -17.54 -24.39
C LYS A 24 -9.14 -18.59 -23.38
N CYS A 25 -9.04 -18.31 -22.08
CA CYS A 25 -9.62 -19.21 -21.05
C CYS A 25 -11.15 -19.14 -21.13
N LYS A 26 -11.80 -20.31 -21.10
CA LYS A 26 -13.27 -20.40 -21.13
C LYS A 26 -13.90 -19.95 -19.81
N GLU A 27 -13.19 -20.08 -18.69
CA GLU A 27 -13.74 -19.75 -17.36
C GLU A 27 -13.66 -18.25 -17.05
N CYS A 28 -12.48 -17.63 -17.16
CA CYS A 28 -12.31 -16.21 -16.81
C CYS A 28 -12.29 -15.24 -18.01
N GLY A 29 -12.39 -15.74 -19.24
CA GLY A 29 -12.34 -14.94 -20.47
C GLY A 29 -10.98 -14.29 -20.78
N CYS A 30 -9.96 -14.52 -19.95
CA CYS A 30 -8.65 -13.93 -20.12
C CYS A 30 -7.96 -14.46 -21.39
N ASN A 31 -7.30 -13.54 -22.09
CA ASN A 31 -6.47 -13.86 -23.24
C ASN A 31 -4.98 -13.90 -22.87
N TYR A 32 -4.28 -14.93 -23.29
CA TYR A 32 -2.87 -15.13 -22.98
C TYR A 32 -2.14 -15.86 -24.11
N THR A 33 -0.85 -15.61 -24.23
CA THR A 33 0.02 -16.19 -25.28
C THR A 33 1.08 -17.11 -24.70
N VAL A 34 1.33 -16.99 -23.39
CA VAL A 34 2.32 -17.73 -22.62
C VAL A 34 1.72 -18.02 -21.24
N GLU A 35 2.23 -19.06 -20.58
CA GLU A 35 1.81 -19.44 -19.23
C GLU A 35 2.24 -18.42 -18.18
N LEU A 36 3.38 -17.77 -18.37
CA LEU A 36 3.88 -16.72 -17.48
C LEU A 36 4.40 -15.53 -18.29
N LYS A 37 4.01 -14.31 -17.92
CA LYS A 37 4.60 -13.10 -18.50
C LYS A 37 6.08 -13.05 -18.12
N SER A 38 6.96 -12.64 -19.04
CA SER A 38 8.40 -12.46 -18.75
C SER A 38 8.67 -11.47 -17.61
N THR A 39 7.75 -10.52 -17.39
CA THR A 39 7.81 -9.55 -16.28
C THR A 39 7.32 -10.13 -14.95
N ALA A 40 6.70 -11.30 -14.94
CA ALA A 40 6.20 -11.91 -13.71
C ALA A 40 7.38 -12.38 -12.84
N LYS A 41 7.46 -11.85 -11.63
CA LYS A 41 8.44 -12.26 -10.63
C LYS A 41 7.82 -13.30 -9.69
N PRO A 42 8.60 -14.28 -9.21
CA PRO A 42 8.10 -15.33 -8.34
C PRO A 42 7.59 -14.73 -7.02
N ASN A 43 6.59 -15.37 -6.42
CA ASN A 43 6.00 -14.89 -5.18
C ASN A 43 7.01 -14.92 -4.01
N SER A 44 8.00 -15.82 -4.03
CA SER A 44 9.11 -15.83 -3.06
C SER A 44 9.87 -14.51 -3.04
N MET A 45 10.22 -13.96 -4.22
CA MET A 45 10.90 -12.67 -4.34
C MET A 45 10.02 -11.51 -3.82
N LYS A 46 8.70 -11.55 -4.07
CA LYS A 46 7.79 -10.54 -3.53
C LYS A 46 7.71 -10.60 -2.01
N LYS A 47 7.70 -11.81 -1.43
CA LYS A 47 7.76 -12.01 0.03
C LYS A 47 9.08 -11.50 0.61
N GLN A 48 10.21 -11.75 -0.06
CA GLN A 48 11.50 -11.22 0.36
C GLN A 48 11.51 -9.67 0.34
N ALA A 49 10.92 -9.06 -0.68
CA ALA A 49 10.74 -7.60 -0.73
C ALA A 49 9.91 -7.06 0.44
N LEU A 50 8.87 -7.80 0.85
CA LEU A 50 8.05 -7.45 2.03
C LEU A 50 8.87 -7.52 3.31
N HIS A 51 9.66 -8.57 3.53
CA HIS A 51 10.52 -8.68 4.73
C HIS A 51 11.49 -7.51 4.80
N LEU A 52 12.22 -7.22 3.71
CA LEU A 52 13.14 -6.09 3.67
C LEU A 52 12.46 -4.74 3.95
N TYR A 53 11.21 -4.57 3.49
CA TYR A 53 10.44 -3.36 3.78
C TYR A 53 10.07 -3.24 5.26
N LEU A 54 9.68 -4.35 5.90
CA LEU A 54 9.38 -4.40 7.33
C LEU A 54 10.62 -4.18 8.20
N GLU A 55 11.81 -4.60 7.71
CA GLU A 55 13.12 -4.26 8.31
C GLU A 55 13.54 -2.80 8.09
N GLY A 56 12.69 -1.97 7.48
CA GLY A 56 12.93 -0.53 7.30
C GLY A 56 13.71 -0.13 6.06
N LEU A 57 14.00 -1.05 5.13
CA LEU A 57 14.68 -0.68 3.88
C LEU A 57 13.75 0.11 2.95
N GLY A 58 14.27 1.22 2.41
CA GLY A 58 13.57 2.00 1.40
C GLY A 58 13.43 1.26 0.06
N PHE A 59 12.37 1.59 -0.71
CA PHE A 59 12.05 0.93 -1.98
C PHE A 59 13.20 0.91 -3.02
N ARG A 60 14.03 1.97 -3.03
CA ARG A 60 15.21 2.05 -3.91
C ARG A 60 16.29 1.04 -3.50
N SER A 61 16.55 0.89 -2.21
CA SER A 61 17.52 -0.08 -1.69
C SER A 61 17.07 -1.50 -1.96
N ILE A 62 15.79 -1.81 -1.69
CA ILE A 62 15.20 -3.11 -2.01
C ILE A 62 15.29 -3.40 -3.52
N GLY A 63 14.97 -2.41 -4.36
CA GLY A 63 15.07 -2.55 -5.81
C GLY A 63 16.49 -2.89 -6.29
N ARG A 64 17.51 -2.26 -5.70
CA ARG A 64 18.93 -2.59 -5.96
C ARG A 64 19.29 -4.01 -5.51
N LEU A 65 18.85 -4.42 -4.31
CA LEU A 65 19.14 -5.76 -3.76
C LEU A 65 18.50 -6.87 -4.58
N LEU A 66 17.26 -6.68 -5.06
CA LEU A 66 16.50 -7.69 -5.78
C LEU A 66 16.59 -7.59 -7.31
N GLY A 67 17.30 -6.58 -7.83
CA GLY A 67 17.42 -6.35 -9.28
C GLY A 67 16.09 -6.01 -9.96
N VAL A 68 15.22 -5.25 -9.28
CA VAL A 68 13.91 -4.83 -9.80
C VAL A 68 13.70 -3.33 -9.63
N SER A 69 12.78 -2.76 -10.41
CA SER A 69 12.47 -1.34 -10.28
C SER A 69 11.88 -1.02 -8.90
N ASN A 70 12.20 0.15 -8.33
CA ASN A 70 11.61 0.61 -7.09
C ASN A 70 10.07 0.71 -7.17
N VAL A 71 9.52 0.98 -8.37
CA VAL A 71 8.08 1.03 -8.63
C VAL A 71 7.45 -0.36 -8.50
N SER A 72 8.16 -1.41 -8.95
CA SER A 72 7.71 -2.80 -8.75
C SER A 72 7.60 -3.15 -7.26
N VAL A 73 8.63 -2.78 -6.48
CA VAL A 73 8.63 -2.97 -5.02
C VAL A 73 7.44 -2.24 -4.39
N LEU A 74 7.27 -0.95 -4.68
CA LEU A 74 6.15 -0.14 -4.19
C LEU A 74 4.79 -0.80 -4.47
N ASN A 75 4.59 -1.29 -5.70
CA ASN A 75 3.34 -1.93 -6.10
C ASN A 75 3.10 -3.26 -5.36
N TRP A 76 4.15 -4.03 -5.08
CA TRP A 76 4.04 -5.25 -4.28
C TRP A 76 3.66 -4.94 -2.83
N ILE A 77 4.35 -3.99 -2.19
CA ILE A 77 4.05 -3.59 -0.80
C ILE A 77 2.60 -3.08 -0.69
N ARG A 78 2.16 -2.23 -1.61
CA ARG A 78 0.75 -1.77 -1.66
C ARG A 78 -0.23 -2.92 -1.84
N SER A 79 0.09 -3.91 -2.67
CA SER A 79 -0.76 -5.09 -2.87
C SER A 79 -0.86 -5.94 -1.60
N PHE A 80 0.22 -6.08 -0.83
CA PHE A 80 0.20 -6.77 0.45
C PHE A 80 -0.63 -5.99 1.47
N GLY A 81 -0.40 -4.67 1.61
CA GLY A 81 -1.14 -3.83 2.54
C GLY A 81 -2.66 -3.86 2.32
N LYS A 82 -3.10 -3.84 1.06
CA LYS A 82 -4.54 -4.00 0.72
C LYS A 82 -5.13 -5.34 1.15
N GLY A 83 -4.31 -6.38 1.28
CA GLY A 83 -4.75 -7.72 1.65
C GLY A 83 -4.83 -7.96 3.16
N VAL A 84 -4.24 -7.10 3.98
CA VAL A 84 -4.21 -7.26 5.45
C VAL A 84 -5.56 -6.92 6.09
N GLY A 85 -6.46 -6.23 5.38
CA GLY A 85 -7.72 -5.75 5.94
C GLY A 85 -7.50 -4.60 6.92
N GLU A 86 -8.59 -4.01 7.40
CA GLU A 86 -8.52 -3.09 8.54
C GLU A 86 -8.22 -3.92 9.80
N LEU A 87 -7.38 -3.37 10.69
CA LEU A 87 -7.17 -3.94 12.01
C LEU A 87 -8.46 -3.77 12.80
N SER A 88 -9.38 -4.74 12.72
CA SER A 88 -10.56 -4.75 13.57
C SER A 88 -10.15 -5.26 14.94
N SER A 89 -10.09 -4.37 15.93
CA SER A 89 -10.24 -4.80 17.32
C SER A 89 -11.65 -5.39 17.46
N GLU A 90 -11.76 -6.65 17.86
CA GLU A 90 -13.03 -7.18 18.34
C GLU A 90 -13.58 -6.20 19.39
N SER A 91 -14.89 -5.96 19.36
CA SER A 91 -15.57 -5.02 20.25
C SER A 91 -15.57 -5.55 21.68
N GLN A 92 -14.39 -5.57 22.31
CA GLN A 92 -14.21 -5.78 23.74
C GLN A 92 -14.32 -4.43 24.43
N GLU A 93 -14.94 -4.42 25.60
CA GLU A 93 -14.95 -3.24 26.47
C GLU A 93 -13.50 -2.93 26.89
N LEU A 94 -12.92 -1.89 26.30
CA LEU A 94 -11.57 -1.43 26.59
C LEU A 94 -11.60 -0.60 27.88
N GLN A 95 -11.02 -1.13 28.96
CA GLN A 95 -10.97 -0.45 30.26
C GLN A 95 -9.87 0.64 30.33
N MET A 96 -8.79 0.50 29.56
CA MET A 96 -7.65 1.40 29.54
C MET A 96 -7.06 1.45 28.12
N VAL A 97 -6.79 2.65 27.62
CA VAL A 97 -6.16 2.89 26.32
C VAL A 97 -4.95 3.79 26.55
N GLU A 98 -3.77 3.33 26.15
CA GLU A 98 -2.55 4.13 26.10
C GLU A 98 -2.32 4.56 24.65
N VAL A 99 -2.05 5.85 24.45
CA VAL A 99 -1.76 6.43 23.13
C VAL A 99 -0.29 6.81 23.12
N ASP A 100 0.48 6.18 22.24
CA ASP A 100 1.87 6.56 21.98
C ASP A 100 1.93 7.54 20.79
N GLU A 101 2.63 8.66 20.95
CA GLU A 101 2.75 9.69 19.92
C GLU A 101 3.89 9.35 18.95
N MET A 102 3.52 8.85 17.78
CA MET A 102 4.48 8.61 16.71
C MET A 102 4.70 9.88 15.87
N HIS A 103 5.83 10.57 16.10
CA HIS A 103 6.28 11.65 15.23
C HIS A 103 6.79 11.11 13.89
N SER A 104 6.00 11.30 12.83
CA SER A 104 6.39 10.96 11.46
C SER A 104 6.23 12.16 10.51
N TYR A 105 7.19 12.33 9.61
CA TYR A 105 7.19 13.43 8.65
C TYR A 105 6.54 12.99 7.33
N ILE A 106 5.36 13.52 7.02
CA ILE A 106 4.62 13.20 5.78
C ILE A 106 4.64 14.43 4.85
N GLY A 107 5.59 14.44 3.91
CA GLY A 107 5.66 15.42 2.82
C GLY A 107 6.43 16.71 3.14
N SER A 108 6.73 17.51 2.11
CA SER A 108 7.49 18.76 2.23
C SER A 108 6.71 19.85 2.98
N LYS A 109 7.24 20.33 4.11
CA LYS A 109 6.75 21.53 4.82
C LYS A 109 6.60 22.68 3.82
N LYS A 110 5.36 23.09 3.53
CA LYS A 110 5.08 24.38 2.87
C LYS A 110 4.95 25.53 3.89
N THR A 111 4.95 25.20 5.18
CA THR A 111 4.85 26.13 6.31
C THR A 111 5.90 25.78 7.36
N THR A 112 6.54 26.80 7.92
CA THR A 112 7.59 26.70 8.95
C THR A 112 7.08 26.10 10.26
N VAL A 113 5.79 26.30 10.57
CA VAL A 113 5.12 25.83 11.79
C VAL A 113 4.54 24.42 11.62
N GLY A 114 4.72 23.58 12.64
CA GLY A 114 4.00 22.31 12.77
C GLY A 114 2.58 22.55 13.24
N TYR A 115 1.64 21.71 12.79
CA TYR A 115 0.27 21.67 13.32
C TYR A 115 0.14 20.37 14.10
N GLY A 116 -0.17 20.47 15.39
CA GLY A 116 -0.62 19.37 16.23
C GLY A 116 -2.13 19.44 16.41
N LEU A 117 -2.78 18.29 16.58
CA LEU A 117 -4.18 18.25 17.02
C LEU A 117 -4.19 18.17 18.54
N LEU A 118 -4.83 19.15 19.18
CA LEU A 118 -5.09 19.07 20.62
C LEU A 118 -6.28 18.12 20.82
N LEU A 119 -6.04 16.90 21.27
CA LEU A 119 -7.10 16.00 21.73
C LEU A 119 -7.38 16.30 23.20
N ILE A 120 -8.49 17.00 23.47
CA ILE A 120 -8.99 17.19 24.84
C ILE A 120 -10.10 16.16 25.05
N ASP A 121 -9.88 15.22 25.96
CA ASP A 121 -10.94 14.36 26.47
C ASP A 121 -11.81 15.15 27.46
N MET A 122 -13.10 15.31 27.14
CA MET A 122 -14.05 15.93 28.05
C MET A 122 -14.77 14.82 28.81
N GLY A 123 -14.43 14.69 30.10
CA GLY A 123 -14.83 13.57 30.93
C GLY A 123 -16.32 13.26 30.99
N LYS A 124 -16.54 11.94 31.10
CA LYS A 124 -17.74 11.14 31.38
C LYS A 124 -18.79 11.08 30.26
N ASP A 125 -18.75 9.91 29.62
CA ASP A 125 -19.79 9.29 28.77
C ASP A 125 -19.94 9.80 27.32
N SER A 126 -18.94 10.52 26.79
CA SER A 126 -18.92 10.93 25.38
C SER A 126 -17.70 10.36 24.67
N SER A 127 -17.87 9.22 23.98
CA SER A 127 -16.90 8.66 23.03
C SER A 127 -16.79 9.45 21.72
N THR A 128 -17.03 10.77 21.76
CA THR A 128 -16.86 11.68 20.62
C THR A 128 -15.76 12.68 20.93
N SER A 129 -14.54 12.33 20.54
CA SER A 129 -13.43 13.29 20.42
C SER A 129 -13.81 14.32 19.35
N LEU A 130 -14.26 15.50 19.76
CA LEU A 130 -14.52 16.61 18.84
C LEU A 130 -13.17 17.15 18.33
N LEU A 131 -12.96 17.03 17.02
CA LEU A 131 -11.80 17.59 16.31
C LEU A 131 -11.89 19.12 16.30
N ALA A 132 -11.34 19.78 17.32
CA ALA A 132 -11.18 21.23 17.30
C ALA A 132 -10.02 21.60 16.36
N ARG A 133 -10.32 22.13 15.17
CA ARG A 133 -9.31 22.76 14.30
C ARG A 133 -9.03 24.16 14.80
N GLU A 134 -8.05 24.30 15.69
CA GLU A 134 -7.50 25.61 16.02
C GLU A 134 -6.42 25.98 14.99
N ALA A 135 -6.85 26.48 13.83
CA ALA A 135 -5.94 27.09 12.88
C ALA A 135 -5.65 28.53 13.33
N MET A 136 -4.52 28.76 14.02
CA MET A 136 -4.03 30.13 14.23
C MET A 136 -3.79 30.78 12.86
N LYS A 137 -4.52 31.85 12.55
CA LYS A 137 -4.30 32.65 11.33
C LYS A 137 -2.88 33.20 11.33
N GLN A 138 -2.12 32.86 10.30
CA GLN A 138 -0.80 33.41 10.05
C GLN A 138 -0.92 34.95 9.92
N ARG A 139 -0.27 35.70 10.82
CA ARG A 139 -0.22 37.17 10.72
C ARG A 139 0.60 37.55 9.47
N LYS A 140 0.15 38.58 8.75
CA LYS A 140 0.65 38.98 7.42
C LYS A 140 2.13 39.39 7.34
N ASN A 141 2.87 39.43 8.45
CA ASN A 141 4.22 40.01 8.50
C ASN A 141 5.22 39.06 9.15
N PHE A 142 5.59 37.95 8.50
CA PHE A 142 6.79 37.21 8.89
C PHE A 142 7.67 36.91 7.68
N GLY A 143 8.80 37.65 7.67
CA GLY A 143 10.11 37.33 7.08
C GLY A 143 10.15 36.72 5.68
N ARG A 144 10.53 37.52 4.68
CA ARG A 144 11.37 37.04 3.57
C ARG A 144 12.81 37.07 4.07
N GLU A 145 13.43 35.90 4.13
CA GLU A 145 14.87 35.68 3.98
C GLU A 145 15.07 34.25 3.46
#